data_AF-A0A5C5WFL5-F1
#
_entry.id   AF-A0A5C5WFL5-F1
#
_cell.length_a   1.000
_cell.length_b   1.000
_cell.length_c   1.000
_cell.angle_alpha   90.00
_cell.angle_beta   90.00
_cell.angle_gamma   90.00
#
_symmetry.space_group_name_H-M   'P 1'
#
loop_
_entity.id
_entity.type
_entity.pdbx_description
1 polymer ?
#
loop_
_entity_poly.entity_id
_entity_poly.type
_entity_poly.pdbx_seq_one_letter_code
_entity_poly.pdbx_strand_id
1 'polypeptide(L)'
;MTALSASAPQFDERTPTVLAYRGYNQTNLGRTRELLQVPAYTETVSRWLRWAERLVAEQTDRPIDLIARVERSEEPAAGDYAEAIALVFAVEMAQVELARTHFKLQAVPIRFAFGYSLGELAALAAGGLCAPEEVLRIPLKLAADCEALAQETTMAVLFSRTAALPLTELNQACEELSCDGRGTIAVSAILSPNTALVIGQGDLLERLQTGFPVLRERGVRLRKHDGVWPPLHTPIVRQRAVPDRASCMIEKIRCSASAPSPDVFSLVTGTFAYGEGVTREVLRRWTDQPQRLWSAVVATLASDARRVIHVGPAPNVIPATFQRLAENVRQQTGAATARGLGLRAVQSLVERPWLAARLPTNTRLLRAPQLQQIVLEDWLLDHAPDSAETPAAATSLPVGSLMADSSSSVANGSR
;
A
#
# COMPACT_ATOMS: atom_id res chain seq x y z
N MET A 1 -19.80 -22.77 38.86
CA MET A 1 -18.53 -22.03 38.63
C MET A 1 -18.60 -21.46 37.23
N THR A 2 -19.09 -20.22 37.11
CA THR A 2 -19.13 -19.46 35.87
C THR A 2 -17.69 -19.10 35.51
N ALA A 3 -17.14 -19.73 34.48
CA ALA A 3 -15.87 -19.30 33.91
C ALA A 3 -16.06 -17.86 33.42
N LEU A 4 -15.32 -16.92 34.00
CA LEU A 4 -15.21 -15.57 33.48
C LEU A 4 -14.58 -15.72 32.08
N SER A 5 -15.40 -15.61 31.03
CA SER A 5 -14.94 -15.51 29.64
C SER A 5 -13.94 -14.36 29.61
N ALA A 6 -12.66 -14.68 29.39
CA ALA A 6 -11.64 -13.69 29.21
C ALA A 6 -11.96 -12.97 27.90
N SER A 7 -12.41 -11.72 27.99
CA SER A 7 -12.78 -10.92 26.83
C SER A 7 -11.65 -10.97 25.79
N ALA A 8 -12.00 -11.28 24.53
CA ALA A 8 -11.03 -11.35 23.45
C ALA A 8 -10.12 -10.10 23.44
N PRO A 9 -8.79 -10.28 23.28
CA PRO A 9 -7.85 -9.17 23.31
C PRO A 9 -8.21 -8.10 22.27
N GLN A 10 -8.34 -6.86 22.73
CA GLN A 10 -8.74 -5.70 21.91
C GLN A 10 -7.54 -4.82 21.56
N PHE A 11 -7.64 -4.07 20.46
CA PHE A 11 -6.71 -2.95 20.27
C PHE A 11 -6.89 -1.94 21.41
N ASP A 12 -5.78 -1.49 21.99
CA ASP A 12 -5.83 -0.39 22.96
C ASP A 12 -6.40 0.88 22.30
N GLU A 13 -7.62 1.24 22.71
CA GLU A 13 -8.39 2.41 22.27
C GLU A 13 -7.72 3.75 22.63
N ARG A 14 -6.61 3.75 23.38
CA ARG A 14 -5.86 4.96 23.72
C ARG A 14 -4.60 5.15 22.90
N THR A 15 -4.17 4.13 22.16
CA THR A 15 -2.90 4.16 21.42
C THR A 15 -3.09 4.81 20.05
N PRO A 16 -2.50 6.01 19.79
CA PRO A 16 -2.57 6.66 18.48
C PRO A 16 -1.96 5.77 17.40
N THR A 17 -2.72 5.51 16.35
CA THR A 17 -2.43 4.47 15.36
C THR A 17 -2.42 5.02 13.94
N VAL A 18 -1.57 4.47 13.08
CA VAL A 18 -1.60 4.69 11.63
C VAL A 18 -1.90 3.36 10.94
N LEU A 19 -2.71 3.40 9.88
CA LEU A 19 -2.98 2.23 9.04
C LEU A 19 -2.11 2.28 7.78
N ALA A 20 -1.42 1.19 7.48
CA ALA A 20 -0.52 1.07 6.33
C ALA A 20 -0.95 -0.08 5.42
N TYR A 21 -1.51 0.23 4.26
CA TYR A 21 -2.01 -0.73 3.28
C TYR A 21 -0.88 -1.14 2.31
N ARG A 22 -0.85 -2.40 1.90
CA ARG A 22 0.23 -2.95 1.08
C ARG A 22 -0.02 -2.74 -0.41
N GLY A 23 1.04 -2.90 -1.21
CA GLY A 23 0.92 -2.97 -2.67
C GLY A 23 0.93 -4.40 -3.20
N TYR A 24 0.85 -4.52 -4.52
CA TYR A 24 1.20 -5.74 -5.24
C TYR A 24 2.65 -6.15 -4.96
N ASN A 25 2.90 -7.46 -4.92
CA ASN A 25 4.23 -8.06 -4.82
C ASN A 25 4.26 -9.38 -5.61
N GLN A 26 5.38 -10.10 -5.63
CA GLN A 26 5.47 -11.42 -6.28
C GLN A 26 4.70 -12.51 -5.54
N THR A 27 4.56 -12.34 -4.22
CA THR A 27 3.75 -13.19 -3.35
C THR A 27 2.67 -12.33 -2.72
N ASN A 28 1.43 -12.79 -2.83
CA ASN A 28 0.24 -12.02 -2.51
C ASN A 28 -0.73 -12.79 -1.62
N LEU A 29 -0.52 -14.08 -1.40
CA LEU A 29 -1.43 -14.89 -0.58
C LEU A 29 -1.29 -14.64 0.92
N GLY A 30 -0.07 -14.39 1.40
CA GLY A 30 0.20 -14.31 2.83
C GLY A 30 -0.34 -15.53 3.58
N ARG A 31 -1.08 -15.29 4.66
CA ARG A 31 -1.77 -16.30 5.47
C ARG A 31 -3.29 -16.28 5.24
N THR A 32 -3.75 -15.78 4.09
CA THR A 32 -5.18 -15.69 3.75
C THR A 32 -5.90 -17.05 3.83
N ARG A 33 -5.20 -18.15 3.51
CA ARG A 33 -5.75 -19.51 3.68
C ARG A 33 -6.11 -19.82 5.13
N GLU A 34 -5.26 -19.43 6.07
CA GLU A 34 -5.51 -19.64 7.49
C GLU A 34 -6.70 -18.78 7.94
N LEU A 35 -6.80 -17.53 7.45
CA LEU A 35 -7.96 -16.67 7.73
C LEU A 35 -9.27 -17.29 7.23
N LEU A 36 -9.27 -17.93 6.05
CA LEU A 36 -10.44 -18.66 5.55
C LEU A 36 -10.84 -19.86 6.42
N GLN A 37 -9.88 -20.45 7.13
CA GLN A 37 -10.11 -21.62 7.98
C GLN A 37 -10.62 -21.26 9.38
N VAL A 38 -10.52 -20.00 9.80
CA VAL A 38 -11.08 -19.54 11.07
C VAL A 38 -12.60 -19.38 10.93
N PRO A 39 -13.44 -20.16 11.66
CA PRO A 39 -14.89 -20.17 11.46
C PRO A 39 -15.55 -18.79 11.58
N ALA A 40 -15.07 -17.95 12.50
CA ALA A 40 -15.57 -16.60 12.69
C ALA A 40 -15.25 -15.63 11.54
N TYR A 41 -14.25 -15.96 10.70
CA TYR A 41 -13.75 -15.10 9.63
C TYR A 41 -14.15 -15.60 8.24
N THR A 42 -14.42 -16.90 8.09
CA THR A 42 -14.66 -17.56 6.80
C THR A 42 -15.67 -16.81 5.92
N GLU A 43 -16.80 -16.39 6.49
CA GLU A 43 -17.84 -15.67 5.74
C GLU A 43 -17.33 -14.34 5.20
N THR A 44 -16.72 -13.52 6.04
CA THR A 44 -16.20 -12.19 5.67
C THR A 44 -15.13 -12.30 4.58
N VAL A 45 -14.15 -13.18 4.77
CA VAL A 45 -13.05 -13.36 3.80
C VAL A 45 -13.60 -13.92 2.48
N SER A 46 -14.45 -14.96 2.54
CA SER A 46 -15.07 -15.54 1.33
C SER A 46 -15.94 -14.53 0.58
N ARG A 47 -16.67 -13.67 1.28
CA ARG A 47 -17.52 -12.65 0.67
C ARG A 47 -16.69 -11.62 -0.11
N TRP A 48 -15.58 -11.14 0.46
CA TRP A 48 -14.69 -10.21 -0.22
C TRP A 48 -13.96 -10.86 -1.41
N LEU A 49 -13.50 -12.10 -1.28
CA LEU A 49 -12.89 -12.85 -2.39
C LEU A 49 -13.89 -13.04 -3.54
N ARG A 50 -15.11 -13.51 -3.26
CA ARG A 50 -16.17 -13.64 -4.30
C ARG A 50 -16.56 -12.32 -4.93
N TRP A 51 -16.55 -11.23 -4.16
CA TRP A 51 -16.79 -9.91 -4.70
C TRP A 51 -15.69 -9.50 -5.70
N ALA A 52 -14.43 -9.73 -5.35
CA ALA A 52 -13.30 -9.49 -6.25
C ALA A 52 -13.33 -10.40 -7.48
N GLU A 53 -13.67 -11.68 -7.33
CA GLU A 53 -13.84 -12.64 -8.44
C GLU A 53 -14.81 -12.10 -9.49
N ARG A 54 -15.99 -11.63 -9.07
CA ARG A 54 -16.99 -11.07 -9.98
C ARG A 54 -16.44 -9.86 -10.72
N LEU A 55 -15.77 -8.95 -10.02
CA LEU A 55 -15.19 -7.77 -10.66
C LEU A 55 -14.09 -8.13 -11.67
N VAL A 56 -13.22 -9.09 -11.37
CA VAL A 56 -12.23 -9.55 -12.35
C VAL A 56 -12.93 -10.15 -13.56
N ALA A 57 -13.92 -11.02 -13.36
CA ALA A 57 -14.66 -11.64 -14.46
C ALA A 57 -15.35 -10.59 -15.34
N GLU A 58 -15.97 -9.57 -14.76
CA GLU A 58 -16.59 -8.46 -15.50
C GLU A 58 -15.59 -7.59 -16.26
N GLN A 59 -14.38 -7.38 -15.73
CA GLN A 59 -13.40 -6.49 -16.37
C GLN A 59 -12.51 -7.19 -17.40
N THR A 60 -12.31 -8.49 -17.25
CA THR A 60 -11.35 -9.29 -18.04
C THR A 60 -12.01 -10.35 -18.92
N ASP A 61 -13.33 -10.54 -18.82
CA ASP A 61 -14.09 -11.59 -19.51
C ASP A 61 -13.58 -13.02 -19.23
N ARG A 62 -12.85 -13.19 -18.11
CA ARG A 62 -12.27 -14.47 -17.67
C ARG A 62 -12.89 -14.89 -16.34
N PRO A 63 -13.51 -16.08 -16.25
CA PRO A 63 -13.90 -16.62 -14.96
C PRO A 63 -12.64 -16.96 -14.15
N ILE A 64 -12.67 -16.65 -12.86
CA ILE A 64 -11.60 -16.96 -11.91
C ILE A 64 -12.22 -17.51 -10.61
N ASP A 65 -11.41 -18.20 -9.82
CA ASP A 65 -11.79 -18.73 -8.51
C ASP A 65 -10.67 -18.40 -7.50
N LEU A 66 -10.82 -17.25 -6.85
CA LEU A 66 -9.85 -16.75 -5.86
C LEU A 66 -9.92 -17.57 -4.58
N ILE A 67 -11.11 -18.04 -4.16
CA ILE A 67 -11.24 -18.92 -2.99
C ILE A 67 -10.45 -20.20 -3.21
N ALA A 68 -10.71 -20.92 -4.30
CA ALA A 68 -10.04 -22.20 -4.53
C ALA A 68 -8.53 -22.00 -4.75
N ARG A 69 -8.11 -20.89 -5.36
CA ARG A 69 -6.69 -20.49 -5.44
C ARG A 69 -6.07 -20.32 -4.04
N VAL A 70 -6.74 -19.61 -3.13
CA VAL A 70 -6.26 -19.43 -1.74
C VAL A 70 -6.23 -20.76 -1.00
N GLU A 71 -7.26 -21.60 -1.12
CA GLU A 71 -7.33 -22.92 -0.49
C GLU A 71 -6.21 -23.86 -0.97
N ARG A 72 -5.85 -23.79 -2.25
CA ARG A 72 -4.70 -24.53 -2.82
C ARG A 72 -3.35 -23.88 -2.54
N SER A 73 -3.33 -22.67 -1.97
CA SER A 73 -2.12 -21.88 -1.73
C SER A 73 -1.31 -21.60 -3.01
N GLU A 74 -2.02 -21.30 -4.10
CA GLU A 74 -1.44 -21.04 -5.42
C GLU A 74 -1.22 -19.55 -5.68
N GLU A 75 0.03 -19.08 -5.60
CA GLU A 75 0.35 -17.69 -5.91
C GLU A 75 -0.04 -17.34 -7.36
N PRO A 76 -0.58 -16.13 -7.63
CA PRO A 76 -0.84 -15.66 -8.98
C PRO A 76 0.44 -15.70 -9.82
N ALA A 77 0.36 -16.30 -11.02
CA ALA A 77 1.48 -16.30 -11.94
C ALA A 77 1.65 -14.93 -12.62
N ALA A 78 2.70 -14.76 -13.41
CA ALA A 78 2.93 -13.53 -14.19
C ALA A 78 1.75 -13.16 -15.12
N GLY A 79 0.94 -14.16 -15.54
CA GLY A 79 -0.26 -14.00 -16.37
C GLY A 79 -1.57 -13.68 -15.63
N ASP A 80 -1.48 -13.59 -14.29
CA ASP A 80 -2.63 -13.48 -13.39
C ASP A 80 -2.63 -12.13 -12.67
N TYR A 81 -2.10 -11.08 -13.30
CA TYR A 81 -1.90 -9.79 -12.63
C TYR A 81 -3.22 -9.17 -12.12
N ALA A 82 -4.30 -9.30 -12.90
CA ALA A 82 -5.64 -8.86 -12.47
C ALA A 82 -6.11 -9.62 -11.22
N GLU A 83 -5.86 -10.93 -11.16
CA GLU A 83 -6.22 -11.78 -10.02
C GLU A 83 -5.40 -11.40 -8.78
N ALA A 84 -4.10 -11.13 -8.95
CA ALA A 84 -3.23 -10.67 -7.86
C ALA A 84 -3.69 -9.35 -7.26
N ILE A 85 -4.03 -8.36 -8.10
CA ILE A 85 -4.56 -7.07 -7.66
C ILE A 85 -5.87 -7.27 -6.88
N ALA A 86 -6.80 -8.05 -7.45
CA ALA A 86 -8.11 -8.28 -6.85
C ALA A 86 -8.00 -9.00 -5.50
N LEU A 87 -7.11 -10.00 -5.41
CA LEU A 87 -6.84 -10.75 -4.20
C LEU A 87 -6.29 -9.83 -3.09
N VAL A 88 -5.23 -9.08 -3.37
CA VAL A 88 -4.64 -8.17 -2.37
C VAL A 88 -5.69 -7.19 -1.84
N PHE A 89 -6.41 -6.52 -2.75
CA PHE A 89 -7.43 -5.55 -2.37
C PHE A 89 -8.56 -6.19 -1.55
N ALA A 90 -9.07 -7.35 -1.96
CA ALA A 90 -10.13 -8.06 -1.24
C ALA A 90 -9.69 -8.47 0.17
N VAL A 91 -8.47 -8.99 0.32
CA VAL A 91 -7.94 -9.39 1.63
C VAL A 91 -7.72 -8.18 2.52
N GLU A 92 -7.26 -7.04 2.00
CA GLU A 92 -7.16 -5.79 2.77
C GLU A 92 -8.52 -5.34 3.29
N MET A 93 -9.57 -5.39 2.46
CA MET A 93 -10.93 -5.04 2.87
C MET A 93 -11.47 -6.02 3.91
N ALA A 94 -11.25 -7.32 3.73
CA ALA A 94 -11.65 -8.34 4.68
C ALA A 94 -10.97 -8.15 6.04
N GLN A 95 -9.66 -7.94 6.08
CA GLN A 95 -8.91 -7.75 7.33
C GLN A 95 -9.39 -6.50 8.10
N VAL A 96 -9.62 -5.38 7.42
CA VAL A 96 -10.14 -4.16 8.06
C VAL A 96 -11.54 -4.39 8.61
N GLU A 97 -12.39 -5.10 7.88
CA GLU A 97 -13.73 -5.43 8.36
C GLU A 97 -13.68 -6.34 9.58
N LEU A 98 -12.87 -7.40 9.56
CA LEU A 98 -12.67 -8.30 10.70
C LEU A 98 -12.17 -7.53 11.93
N ALA A 99 -11.20 -6.63 11.73
CA ALA A 99 -10.66 -5.77 12.79
C ALA A 99 -11.73 -4.84 13.41
N ARG A 100 -12.66 -4.32 12.60
CA ARG A 100 -13.78 -3.49 13.10
C ARG A 100 -14.81 -4.34 13.84
N THR A 101 -15.17 -5.49 13.29
CA THR A 101 -16.24 -6.35 13.80
C THR A 101 -15.86 -7.05 15.10
N HIS A 102 -14.65 -7.62 15.18
CA HIS A 102 -14.25 -8.45 16.32
C HIS A 102 -13.37 -7.71 17.34
N PHE A 103 -12.71 -6.61 16.92
CA PHE A 103 -11.61 -6.02 17.67
C PHE A 103 -11.68 -4.49 17.81
N LYS A 104 -12.87 -3.92 17.55
CA LYS A 104 -13.20 -2.52 17.79
C LYS A 104 -12.21 -1.52 17.18
N LEU A 105 -11.68 -1.80 15.99
CA LEU A 105 -10.76 -0.88 15.30
C LEU A 105 -11.33 0.55 15.15
N GLN A 106 -12.66 0.69 15.06
CA GLN A 106 -13.39 1.97 15.02
C GLN A 106 -13.25 2.83 16.29
N ALA A 107 -12.93 2.22 17.43
CA ALA A 107 -12.69 2.92 18.69
C ALA A 107 -11.22 3.36 18.84
N VAL A 108 -10.32 2.88 17.96
CA VAL A 108 -8.90 3.23 17.99
C VAL A 108 -8.69 4.63 17.40
N PRO A 109 -7.87 5.50 18.03
CA PRO A 109 -7.56 6.83 17.51
C PRO A 109 -6.62 6.71 16.30
N ILE A 110 -7.21 6.54 15.12
CA ILE A 110 -6.47 6.51 13.86
C ILE A 110 -6.10 7.93 13.44
N ARG A 111 -4.80 8.20 13.29
CA ARG A 111 -4.28 9.52 12.89
C ARG A 111 -4.40 9.75 11.39
N PHE A 112 -4.06 8.74 10.62
CA PHE A 112 -4.22 8.71 9.17
C PHE A 112 -4.01 7.29 8.65
N ALA A 113 -4.33 7.08 7.39
CA ALA A 113 -3.96 5.91 6.61
C ALA A 113 -3.04 6.29 5.46
N PHE A 114 -2.26 5.34 4.97
CA PHE A 114 -1.54 5.44 3.71
C PHE A 114 -1.40 4.06 3.10
N GLY A 115 -1.11 3.96 1.80
CA GLY A 115 -0.88 2.67 1.18
C GLY A 115 0.12 2.73 0.05
N TYR A 116 0.84 1.63 -0.15
CA TYR A 116 1.84 1.55 -1.22
C TYR A 116 1.19 1.10 -2.53
N SER A 117 1.23 1.93 -3.58
CA SER A 117 0.63 1.62 -4.88
C SER A 117 -0.85 1.22 -4.74
N LEU A 118 -1.18 -0.07 -4.94
CA LEU A 118 -2.54 -0.59 -4.84
C LEU A 118 -3.19 -0.30 -3.48
N GLY A 119 -2.41 -0.35 -2.40
CA GLY A 119 -2.89 -0.08 -1.05
C GLY A 119 -3.39 1.34 -0.87
N GLU A 120 -2.95 2.30 -1.69
CA GLU A 120 -3.49 3.68 -1.65
C GLU A 120 -4.98 3.66 -2.04
N LEU A 121 -5.35 2.88 -3.06
CA LEU A 121 -6.75 2.70 -3.47
C LEU A 121 -7.57 1.98 -2.40
N ALA A 122 -6.98 0.97 -1.74
CA ALA A 122 -7.61 0.28 -0.62
C ALA A 122 -7.83 1.20 0.58
N ALA A 123 -6.85 2.05 0.92
CA ALA A 123 -6.98 3.05 1.98
C ALA A 123 -8.11 4.05 1.70
N LEU A 124 -8.23 4.52 0.45
CA LEU A 124 -9.33 5.40 0.02
C LEU A 124 -10.69 4.72 0.15
N ALA A 125 -10.80 3.46 -0.25
CA ALA A 125 -12.02 2.68 -0.15
C ALA A 125 -12.42 2.42 1.31
N ALA A 126 -11.48 1.96 2.15
CA ALA A 126 -11.71 1.71 3.56
C ALA A 126 -12.01 2.98 4.37
N GLY A 127 -11.48 4.12 3.91
CA GLY A 127 -11.76 5.46 4.44
C GLY A 127 -13.07 6.08 3.94
N GLY A 128 -13.80 5.38 3.06
CA GLY A 128 -15.10 5.83 2.55
C GLY A 128 -15.05 6.97 1.54
N LEU A 129 -13.88 7.31 1.00
CA LEU A 129 -13.79 8.38 0.00
C LEU A 129 -14.37 7.97 -1.33
N CYS A 130 -14.13 6.74 -1.79
CA CYS A 130 -14.66 6.24 -3.05
C CYS A 130 -15.16 4.80 -2.83
N ALA A 131 -16.17 4.37 -3.59
CA ALA A 131 -16.68 3.01 -3.46
C ALA A 131 -15.59 2.00 -3.85
N PRO A 132 -15.44 0.87 -3.12
CA PRO A 132 -14.40 -0.13 -3.41
C PRO A 132 -14.40 -0.62 -4.86
N GLU A 133 -15.59 -0.80 -5.44
CA GLU A 133 -15.78 -1.25 -6.82
C GLU A 133 -15.26 -0.24 -7.83
N GLU A 134 -15.58 1.04 -7.63
CA GLU A 134 -15.19 2.12 -8.55
C GLU A 134 -13.68 2.27 -8.62
N VAL A 135 -12.98 2.19 -7.49
CA VAL A 135 -11.52 2.33 -7.46
C VAL A 135 -10.80 1.09 -7.94
N LEU A 136 -11.31 -0.11 -7.63
CA LEU A 136 -10.68 -1.37 -8.05
C LEU A 136 -10.88 -1.64 -9.56
N ARG A 137 -11.99 -1.19 -10.15
CA ARG A 137 -12.26 -1.36 -11.59
C ARG A 137 -11.15 -0.79 -12.47
N ILE A 138 -10.54 0.33 -12.07
CA ILE A 138 -9.48 1.00 -12.85
C ILE A 138 -8.26 0.10 -13.06
N PRO A 139 -7.53 -0.36 -12.02
CA PRO A 139 -6.36 -1.20 -12.23
C PRO A 139 -6.72 -2.55 -12.85
N LEU A 140 -7.93 -3.10 -12.61
CA LEU A 140 -8.37 -4.33 -13.27
C LEU A 140 -8.51 -4.15 -14.79
N LYS A 141 -9.12 -3.04 -15.23
CA LYS A 141 -9.30 -2.76 -16.66
C LYS A 141 -7.99 -2.50 -17.41
N LEU A 142 -6.93 -2.15 -16.67
CA LEU A 142 -5.61 -1.80 -17.19
C LEU A 142 -4.58 -2.92 -16.94
N ALA A 143 -4.98 -4.01 -16.28
CA ALA A 143 -4.07 -5.07 -15.85
C ALA A 143 -3.35 -5.73 -17.03
N ALA A 144 -4.07 -6.08 -18.10
CA ALA A 144 -3.50 -6.72 -19.29
C ALA A 144 -2.43 -5.84 -19.98
N ASP A 145 -2.66 -4.53 -20.05
CA ASP A 145 -1.67 -3.59 -20.62
C ASP A 145 -0.42 -3.51 -19.73
N CYS A 146 -0.61 -3.44 -18.42
CA CYS A 146 0.49 -3.41 -17.46
C CYS A 146 1.30 -4.71 -17.46
N GLU A 147 0.62 -5.85 -17.60
CA GLU A 147 1.24 -7.17 -17.72
C GLU A 147 2.04 -7.31 -19.02
N ALA A 148 1.48 -6.88 -20.15
CA ALA A 148 2.17 -6.90 -21.44
C ALA A 148 3.45 -6.07 -21.40
N LEU A 149 3.41 -4.88 -20.77
CA LEU A 149 4.60 -4.05 -20.57
C LEU A 149 5.61 -4.69 -19.62
N ALA A 150 5.15 -5.45 -18.63
CA ALA A 150 6.01 -6.10 -17.65
C ALA A 150 6.95 -7.15 -18.25
N GLN A 151 6.61 -7.70 -19.42
CA GLN A 151 7.45 -8.67 -20.14
C GLN A 151 8.72 -8.05 -20.73
N GLU A 152 8.74 -6.73 -20.91
CA GLU A 152 9.84 -6.00 -21.53
C GLU A 152 10.64 -5.18 -20.52
N THR A 153 10.27 -5.23 -19.24
CA THR A 153 10.87 -4.42 -18.20
C THR A 153 11.61 -5.26 -17.18
N THR A 154 12.58 -4.62 -16.52
CA THR A 154 13.24 -5.16 -15.34
C THR A 154 13.15 -4.12 -14.24
N MET A 155 12.81 -4.56 -13.03
CA MET A 155 12.90 -3.73 -11.84
C MET A 155 14.28 -3.90 -11.20
N ALA A 156 14.85 -2.82 -10.70
CA ALA A 156 16.05 -2.84 -9.87
C ALA A 156 15.91 -1.95 -8.64
N VAL A 157 16.58 -2.37 -7.57
CA VAL A 157 16.79 -1.58 -6.37
C VAL A 157 18.10 -0.81 -6.53
N LEU A 158 18.02 0.52 -6.54
CA LEU A 158 19.18 1.39 -6.42
C LEU A 158 19.37 1.74 -4.95
N PHE A 159 20.61 1.61 -4.45
CA PHE A 159 20.92 1.96 -3.08
C PHE A 159 22.33 2.50 -2.91
N SER A 160 22.53 3.34 -1.90
CA SER A 160 23.86 3.75 -1.42
C SER A 160 24.01 3.40 0.06
N ARG A 161 25.22 2.97 0.45
CA ARG A 161 25.55 2.64 1.84
C ARG A 161 26.02 3.85 2.64
N THR A 162 26.47 4.91 1.98
CA THR A 162 27.22 6.01 2.59
C THR A 162 26.55 7.36 2.44
N ALA A 163 25.67 7.52 1.45
CA ALA A 163 25.05 8.80 1.12
C ALA A 163 23.57 8.65 0.74
N ALA A 164 22.84 9.76 0.76
CA ALA A 164 21.54 9.84 0.11
C ALA A 164 21.72 9.67 -1.42
N LEU A 165 20.71 9.12 -2.08
CA LEU A 165 20.68 9.04 -3.53
C LEU A 165 20.57 10.47 -4.11
N PRO A 166 21.39 10.81 -5.12
CA PRO A 166 21.26 12.06 -5.84
C PRO A 166 20.04 11.99 -6.77
N LEU A 167 18.83 12.17 -6.23
CA LEU A 167 17.58 11.90 -6.96
C LEU A 167 17.40 12.78 -8.20
N THR A 168 17.88 14.03 -8.16
CA THR A 168 17.82 14.94 -9.32
C THR A 168 18.67 14.38 -10.46
N GLU A 169 19.92 14.03 -10.18
CA GLU A 169 20.86 13.47 -11.14
C GLU A 169 20.43 12.07 -11.61
N LEU A 170 19.80 11.28 -10.74
CA LEU A 170 19.21 9.99 -11.11
C LEU A 170 18.06 10.16 -12.09
N ASN A 171 17.16 11.12 -11.87
CA ASN A 171 16.05 11.39 -12.80
C ASN A 171 16.57 11.92 -14.14
N GLN A 172 17.52 12.86 -14.12
CA GLN A 172 18.18 13.35 -15.32
C GLN A 172 18.84 12.20 -16.11
N ALA A 173 19.54 11.29 -15.42
CA ALA A 173 20.14 10.12 -16.06
C ALA A 173 19.09 9.20 -16.71
N CYS A 174 17.94 9.02 -16.06
CA CYS A 174 16.83 8.24 -16.62
C CYS A 174 16.24 8.90 -17.88
N GLU A 175 16.09 10.22 -17.87
CA GLU A 175 15.61 11.01 -19.00
C GLU A 175 16.59 10.93 -20.18
N GLU A 176 17.89 11.17 -19.94
CA GLU A 176 18.94 11.08 -20.95
C GLU A 176 18.98 9.68 -21.61
N LEU A 177 18.93 8.60 -20.82
CA LEU A 177 18.88 7.24 -21.35
C LEU A 177 17.63 6.95 -22.16
N SER A 178 16.48 7.50 -21.77
CA SER A 178 15.22 7.31 -22.48
C SER A 178 15.20 8.06 -23.82
N CYS A 179 15.89 9.20 -23.92
CA CYS A 179 16.03 9.97 -25.16
C CYS A 179 16.81 9.24 -26.26
N ASP A 180 17.61 8.22 -25.93
CA ASP A 180 18.38 7.44 -26.90
C ASP A 180 17.51 6.54 -27.81
N GLY A 181 16.20 6.45 -27.55
CA GLY A 181 15.26 5.70 -28.39
C GLY A 181 15.33 4.18 -28.24
N ARG A 182 16.02 3.66 -27.22
CA ARG A 182 16.22 2.21 -26.97
C ARG A 182 15.25 1.61 -25.92
N GLY A 183 14.26 2.39 -25.50
CA GLY A 183 13.32 2.04 -24.45
C GLY A 183 13.15 3.19 -23.47
N THR A 184 12.46 2.94 -22.37
CA THR A 184 12.22 3.91 -21.30
C THR A 184 12.69 3.35 -19.96
N ILE A 185 13.26 4.23 -19.13
CA ILE A 185 13.69 3.93 -17.76
C ILE A 185 13.26 5.07 -16.84
N ALA A 186 12.79 4.75 -15.63
CA ALA A 186 12.45 5.76 -14.65
C ALA A 186 12.44 5.22 -13.21
N VAL A 187 12.56 6.15 -12.26
CA VAL A 187 12.31 5.88 -10.85
C VAL A 187 10.82 5.57 -10.65
N SER A 188 10.51 4.41 -10.08
CA SER A 188 9.15 3.97 -9.74
C SER A 188 8.79 4.28 -8.28
N ALA A 189 9.77 4.24 -7.37
CA ALA A 189 9.51 4.54 -5.96
C ALA A 189 10.75 5.04 -5.20
N ILE A 190 10.52 5.88 -4.19
CA ILE A 190 11.53 6.38 -3.24
C ILE A 190 11.25 5.74 -1.88
N LEU A 191 12.04 4.73 -1.52
CA LEU A 191 11.81 3.90 -0.32
C LEU A 191 12.50 4.47 0.93
N SER A 192 13.67 5.08 0.75
CA SER A 192 14.41 5.80 1.80
C SER A 192 15.35 6.81 1.15
N PRO A 193 16.02 7.71 1.92
CA PRO A 193 16.90 8.72 1.33
C PRO A 193 18.03 8.11 0.49
N ASN A 194 18.39 6.86 0.78
CA ASN A 194 19.45 6.11 0.13
C ASN A 194 18.96 4.87 -0.63
N THR A 195 17.66 4.73 -0.91
CA THR A 195 17.11 3.59 -1.65
C THR A 195 15.92 3.98 -2.52
N ALA A 196 15.96 3.60 -3.80
CA ALA A 196 14.88 3.81 -4.77
C ALA A 196 14.67 2.55 -5.62
N LEU A 197 13.45 2.39 -6.15
CA LEU A 197 13.15 1.42 -7.20
C LEU A 197 13.20 2.12 -8.54
N VAL A 198 13.85 1.48 -9.51
CA VAL A 198 13.92 1.93 -10.90
C VAL A 198 13.43 0.78 -11.78
N ILE A 199 12.62 1.10 -12.78
CA ILE A 199 12.16 0.14 -13.78
C ILE A 199 12.64 0.62 -15.14
N GLY A 200 13.25 -0.27 -15.92
CA GLY A 200 13.78 0.05 -17.24
C GLY A 200 13.55 -1.07 -18.24
N GLN A 201 13.46 -0.71 -19.51
CA GLN A 201 13.38 -1.64 -20.64
C GLN A 201 14.77 -2.00 -21.17
N GLY A 202 14.90 -3.20 -21.74
CA GLY A 202 16.13 -3.65 -22.41
C GLY A 202 17.39 -3.59 -21.52
N ASP A 203 18.45 -2.99 -22.04
CA ASP A 203 19.76 -2.85 -21.37
C ASP A 203 19.90 -1.54 -20.56
N LEU A 204 18.84 -0.77 -20.40
CA LEU A 204 18.91 0.58 -19.83
C LEU A 204 19.36 0.58 -18.36
N LEU A 205 19.10 -0.47 -17.58
CA LEU A 205 19.59 -0.58 -16.21
C LEU A 205 21.12 -0.76 -16.15
N GLU A 206 21.69 -1.56 -17.04
CA GLU A 206 23.14 -1.73 -17.18
C GLU A 206 23.79 -0.42 -17.61
N ARG A 207 23.16 0.28 -18.56
CA ARG A 207 23.63 1.60 -19.02
C ARG A 207 23.54 2.64 -17.91
N LEU A 208 22.50 2.62 -17.07
CA LEU A 208 22.41 3.49 -15.90
C LEU A 208 23.55 3.23 -14.91
N GLN A 209 23.85 1.94 -14.66
CA GLN A 209 24.92 1.55 -13.73
C GLN A 209 26.33 1.92 -14.23
N THR A 210 26.56 1.85 -15.54
CA THR A 210 27.89 2.05 -16.14
C THR A 210 28.11 3.46 -16.66
N GLY A 211 27.07 4.11 -17.19
CA GLY A 211 27.14 5.34 -17.98
C GLY A 211 27.20 6.64 -17.17
N PHE A 212 26.89 6.62 -15.87
CA PHE A 212 26.77 7.85 -15.07
C PHE A 212 27.81 7.91 -13.95
N PRO A 213 28.94 8.63 -14.15
CA PRO A 213 30.02 8.76 -13.15
C PRO A 213 29.52 9.25 -11.80
N VAL A 214 28.62 10.23 -11.77
CA VAL A 214 28.07 10.78 -10.52
C VAL A 214 27.42 9.72 -9.63
N LEU A 215 26.69 8.76 -10.21
CA LEU A 215 26.08 7.67 -9.45
C LEU A 215 27.16 6.74 -8.88
N ARG A 216 28.20 6.43 -9.67
CA ARG A 216 29.32 5.58 -9.24
C ARG A 216 30.17 6.23 -8.15
N GLU A 217 30.49 7.51 -8.31
CA GLU A 217 31.25 8.31 -7.34
C GLU A 217 30.51 8.45 -6.00
N ARG A 218 29.18 8.55 -6.03
CA ARG A 218 28.31 8.52 -4.84
C ARG A 218 28.12 7.11 -4.24
N GLY A 219 28.82 6.12 -4.78
CA GLY A 219 28.76 4.74 -4.31
C GLY A 219 27.39 4.07 -4.52
N VAL A 220 26.59 4.56 -5.47
CA VAL A 220 25.31 3.95 -5.81
C VAL A 220 25.57 2.57 -6.42
N ARG A 221 24.77 1.61 -5.98
CA ARG A 221 24.76 0.23 -6.45
C ARG A 221 23.36 -0.10 -6.94
N LEU A 222 23.30 -0.96 -7.94
CA LEU A 222 22.07 -1.44 -8.55
C LEU A 222 21.99 -2.94 -8.33
N ARG A 223 20.84 -3.43 -7.87
CA ARG A 223 20.52 -4.86 -7.79
C ARG A 223 19.23 -5.11 -8.56
N LYS A 224 19.32 -5.86 -9.66
CA LYS A 224 18.14 -6.32 -10.41
C LYS A 224 17.30 -7.26 -9.53
N HIS A 225 15.99 -7.21 -9.73
CA HIS A 225 15.06 -8.14 -9.13
C HIS A 225 14.58 -9.10 -10.21
N ASP A 226 14.54 -10.39 -9.88
CA ASP A 226 13.97 -11.40 -10.76
C ASP A 226 12.45 -11.24 -10.84
N GLY A 227 11.82 -11.85 -11.85
CA GLY A 227 10.37 -11.90 -12.04
C GLY A 227 9.78 -10.72 -12.82
N VAL A 228 8.45 -10.78 -13.00
CA VAL A 228 7.70 -9.87 -13.87
C VAL A 228 7.13 -8.73 -13.03
N TRP A 229 7.51 -7.49 -13.38
CA TRP A 229 7.17 -6.29 -12.62
C TRP A 229 6.43 -5.30 -13.51
N PRO A 230 5.10 -5.16 -13.33
CA PRO A 230 4.31 -4.14 -14.00
C PRO A 230 4.92 -2.76 -13.78
N PRO A 231 5.23 -1.99 -14.85
CA PRO A 231 5.99 -0.76 -14.71
C PRO A 231 5.14 0.43 -14.26
N LEU A 232 4.16 0.20 -13.38
CA LEU A 232 3.38 1.25 -12.76
C LEU A 232 4.29 2.26 -12.03
N HIS A 233 3.79 3.48 -11.87
CA HIS A 233 4.54 4.59 -11.28
C HIS A 233 5.74 5.03 -12.11
N THR A 234 5.73 4.72 -13.42
CA THR A 234 6.73 5.18 -14.38
C THR A 234 6.07 5.66 -15.67
N PRO A 235 6.75 6.50 -16.49
CA PRO A 235 6.26 6.87 -17.81
C PRO A 235 6.13 5.70 -18.80
N ILE A 236 6.67 4.51 -18.51
CA ILE A 236 6.59 3.33 -19.40
C ILE A 236 5.12 2.97 -19.68
N VAL A 237 4.22 3.12 -18.70
CA VAL A 237 2.79 2.81 -18.89
C VAL A 237 2.08 3.71 -19.91
N ARG A 238 2.68 4.85 -20.27
CA ARG A 238 2.17 5.73 -21.34
C ARG A 238 2.27 5.08 -22.73
N GLN A 239 3.17 4.11 -22.93
CA GLN A 239 3.29 3.37 -24.20
C GLN A 239 2.00 2.58 -24.55
N ARG A 240 1.15 2.31 -23.56
CA ARG A 240 -0.17 1.69 -23.73
C ARG A 240 -1.34 2.64 -23.42
N ALA A 241 -1.07 3.94 -23.34
CA ALA A 241 -2.04 4.97 -22.95
C ALA A 241 -2.78 4.67 -21.63
N VAL A 242 -2.11 3.98 -20.69
CA VAL A 242 -2.69 3.58 -19.41
C VAL A 242 -3.15 4.81 -18.60
N PRO A 243 -2.36 5.89 -18.46
CA PRO A 243 -2.79 7.07 -17.69
C PRO A 243 -4.00 7.79 -18.30
N ASP A 244 -4.08 7.88 -19.62
CA ASP A 244 -5.20 8.56 -20.31
C ASP A 244 -6.49 7.75 -20.17
N ARG A 245 -6.42 6.43 -20.38
CA ARG A 245 -7.55 5.53 -20.19
C ARG A 245 -8.00 5.49 -18.72
N ALA A 246 -7.05 5.48 -17.79
CA ALA A 246 -7.34 5.61 -16.36
C ALA A 246 -8.05 6.93 -16.06
N SER A 247 -7.58 8.04 -16.62
CA SER A 247 -8.16 9.38 -16.43
C SER A 247 -9.61 9.41 -16.89
N CYS A 248 -9.93 8.85 -18.06
CA CYS A 248 -11.32 8.75 -18.54
C CYS A 248 -12.23 7.94 -17.60
N MET A 249 -11.71 6.92 -16.93
CA MET A 249 -12.45 6.15 -15.93
C MET A 249 -12.60 6.95 -14.62
N ILE A 250 -11.52 7.61 -14.17
CA ILE A 250 -11.49 8.43 -12.95
C ILE A 250 -12.49 9.59 -13.01
N GLU A 251 -12.74 10.19 -14.18
CA GLU A 251 -13.78 11.21 -14.33
C GLU A 251 -15.15 10.74 -13.89
N LYS A 252 -15.44 9.44 -14.09
CA LYS A 252 -16.75 8.85 -13.83
C LYS A 252 -16.92 8.35 -12.40
N ILE A 253 -15.84 8.24 -11.64
CA ILE A 253 -15.87 7.76 -10.27
C ILE A 253 -16.68 8.73 -9.41
N ARG A 254 -17.59 8.16 -8.63
CA ARG A 254 -18.28 8.86 -7.56
C ARG A 254 -17.43 8.75 -6.29
N CYS A 255 -16.81 9.85 -5.89
CA CYS A 255 -16.21 9.97 -4.58
C CYS A 255 -17.08 10.86 -3.68
N SER A 256 -17.03 10.58 -2.38
CA SER A 256 -17.65 11.39 -1.34
C SER A 256 -17.20 12.84 -1.44
N ALA A 257 -18.10 13.77 -1.14
CA ALA A 257 -17.77 15.19 -0.99
C ALA A 257 -16.94 15.46 0.27
N SER A 258 -16.96 14.53 1.24
CA SER A 258 -16.18 14.61 2.47
C SER A 258 -14.79 13.99 2.29
N ALA A 259 -13.83 14.47 3.09
CA ALA A 259 -12.52 13.84 3.21
C ALA A 259 -12.63 12.38 3.70
N PRO A 260 -11.67 11.50 3.35
CA PRO A 260 -11.64 10.14 3.89
C PRO A 260 -11.54 10.16 5.42
N SER A 261 -12.13 9.16 6.08
CA SER A 261 -11.99 8.96 7.52
C SER A 261 -11.42 7.56 7.80
N PRO A 262 -10.15 7.45 8.26
CA PRO A 262 -9.21 8.54 8.55
C PRO A 262 -8.66 9.23 7.29
N ASP A 263 -8.00 10.38 7.45
CA ASP A 263 -7.29 11.06 6.36
C ASP A 263 -6.31 10.10 5.66
N VAL A 264 -6.16 10.23 4.33
CA VAL A 264 -5.23 9.41 3.55
C VAL A 264 -4.04 10.26 3.10
N PHE A 265 -2.83 9.84 3.48
CA PHE A 265 -1.59 10.43 3.02
C PHE A 265 -1.22 9.83 1.65
N SER A 266 -1.18 10.66 0.61
CA SER A 266 -0.89 10.19 -0.74
C SER A 266 0.61 9.96 -0.93
N LEU A 267 0.98 8.80 -1.47
CA LEU A 267 2.38 8.51 -1.79
C LEU A 267 2.79 9.17 -3.10
N VAL A 268 1.86 9.60 -3.94
CA VAL A 268 2.18 10.29 -5.19
C VAL A 268 2.59 11.73 -4.93
N THR A 269 1.82 12.44 -4.07
CA THR A 269 2.10 13.84 -3.73
C THR A 269 3.06 13.97 -2.55
N GLY A 270 3.10 12.97 -1.65
CA GLY A 270 3.81 13.06 -0.38
C GLY A 270 3.13 13.99 0.62
N THR A 271 1.80 14.15 0.54
CA THR A 271 0.98 15.04 1.38
C THR A 271 -0.43 14.48 1.61
N PHE A 272 -1.20 15.07 2.52
CA PHE A 272 -2.64 14.83 2.68
C PHE A 272 -3.43 15.55 1.59
N ALA A 273 -3.43 15.00 0.37
CA ALA A 273 -3.96 15.66 -0.82
C ALA A 273 -5.40 15.26 -1.19
N TYR A 274 -5.98 14.27 -0.52
CA TYR A 274 -7.34 13.81 -0.81
C TYR A 274 -8.38 14.68 -0.09
N GLY A 275 -9.35 15.22 -0.85
CA GLY A 275 -10.32 16.19 -0.34
C GLY A 275 -10.95 17.06 -1.44
N GLU A 276 -11.56 18.17 -1.03
CA GLU A 276 -12.38 19.12 -1.81
C GLU A 276 -11.88 19.36 -3.26
N GLY A 277 -12.42 18.58 -4.20
CA GLY A 277 -12.21 18.78 -5.65
C GLY A 277 -10.88 18.27 -6.23
N VAL A 278 -9.92 17.83 -5.42
CA VAL A 278 -8.57 17.43 -5.86
C VAL A 278 -8.37 15.91 -5.97
N THR A 279 -9.26 15.11 -5.40
CA THR A 279 -9.16 13.62 -5.36
C THR A 279 -8.89 13.00 -6.74
N ARG A 280 -9.64 13.42 -7.77
CA ARG A 280 -9.47 12.88 -9.13
C ARG A 280 -8.09 13.18 -9.69
N GLU A 281 -7.58 14.38 -9.45
CA GLU A 281 -6.25 14.77 -9.93
C GLU A 281 -5.13 13.95 -9.27
N VAL A 282 -5.23 13.72 -7.96
CA VAL A 282 -4.29 12.83 -7.26
C VAL A 282 -4.36 11.40 -7.82
N LEU A 283 -5.57 10.88 -8.07
CA LEU A 283 -5.77 9.55 -8.67
C LEU A 283 -5.23 9.44 -10.10
N ARG A 284 -5.32 10.49 -10.93
CA ARG A 284 -4.74 10.45 -12.29
C ARG A 284 -3.23 10.27 -12.23
N ARG A 285 -2.58 11.02 -11.33
CA ARG A 285 -1.12 10.97 -11.10
C ARG A 285 -0.67 9.63 -10.51
N TRP A 286 -1.53 8.88 -9.83
CA TRP A 286 -1.19 7.58 -9.26
C TRP A 286 -0.74 6.53 -10.28
N THR A 287 -1.10 6.67 -11.55
CA THR A 287 -0.77 5.67 -12.57
C THR A 287 0.70 5.68 -13.01
N ASP A 288 1.31 6.86 -13.12
CA ASP A 288 2.61 7.04 -13.78
C ASP A 288 3.63 7.87 -13.00
N GLN A 289 3.28 8.35 -11.80
CA GLN A 289 4.18 9.11 -10.94
C GLN A 289 4.83 8.21 -9.88
N PRO A 290 6.09 8.48 -9.50
CA PRO A 290 6.80 7.67 -8.52
C PRO A 290 6.16 7.72 -7.13
N GLN A 291 6.16 6.58 -6.44
CA GLN A 291 5.67 6.43 -5.07
C GLN A 291 6.69 6.97 -4.05
N ARG A 292 6.29 7.93 -3.22
CA ARG A 292 7.10 8.59 -2.18
C ARG A 292 6.92 7.94 -0.81
N LEU A 293 7.16 6.63 -0.72
CA LEU A 293 7.00 5.87 0.53
C LEU A 293 7.77 6.49 1.70
N TRP A 294 8.99 7.01 1.46
CA TRP A 294 9.76 7.67 2.51
C TRP A 294 9.05 8.87 3.12
N SER A 295 8.28 9.64 2.34
CA SER A 295 7.49 10.76 2.87
C SER A 295 6.41 10.30 3.84
N ALA A 296 5.76 9.16 3.57
CA ALA A 296 4.78 8.58 4.48
C ALA A 296 5.44 8.10 5.78
N VAL A 297 6.62 7.46 5.70
CA VAL A 297 7.40 7.06 6.89
C VAL A 297 7.76 8.28 7.75
N VAL A 298 8.24 9.36 7.11
CA VAL A 298 8.53 10.62 7.82
C VAL A 298 7.25 11.19 8.44
N ALA A 299 6.13 11.21 7.72
CA ALA A 299 4.84 11.67 8.24
C ALA A 299 4.36 10.86 9.46
N THR A 300 4.54 9.53 9.44
CA THR A 300 4.19 8.65 10.57
C THR A 300 5.05 8.93 11.79
N LEU A 301 6.37 9.07 11.60
CA LEU A 301 7.28 9.40 12.70
C LEU A 301 7.12 10.85 13.17
N ALA A 302 6.56 11.70 12.31
CA ALA A 302 6.24 13.08 12.58
C ALA A 302 4.94 13.28 13.36
N SER A 303 3.96 12.40 13.21
CA SER A 303 2.71 12.42 13.97
C SER A 303 2.92 11.90 15.39
N ASP A 304 1.92 11.96 16.26
CA ASP A 304 1.98 11.37 17.61
C ASP A 304 1.71 9.86 17.62
N ALA A 305 1.67 9.20 16.45
CA ALA A 305 1.46 7.76 16.33
C ALA A 305 2.48 6.96 17.17
N ARG A 306 1.95 5.97 17.89
CA ARG A 306 2.70 5.00 18.69
C ARG A 306 2.62 3.59 18.09
N ARG A 307 1.65 3.37 17.20
CA ARG A 307 1.42 2.10 16.51
C ARG A 307 1.23 2.29 15.02
N VAL A 308 1.73 1.35 14.23
CA VAL A 308 1.38 1.16 12.82
C VAL A 308 0.78 -0.23 12.67
N ILE A 309 -0.43 -0.30 12.13
CA ILE A 309 -1.08 -1.55 11.73
C ILE A 309 -0.90 -1.71 10.23
N HIS A 310 -0.21 -2.76 9.82
CA HIS A 310 0.02 -3.11 8.43
C HIS A 310 -1.12 -4.00 7.95
N VAL A 311 -1.88 -3.52 6.97
CA VAL A 311 -3.07 -4.15 6.41
C VAL A 311 -2.70 -4.89 5.13
N GLY A 312 -3.27 -6.08 4.96
CA GLY A 312 -3.12 -6.93 3.78
C GLY A 312 -2.15 -8.10 3.99
N PRO A 313 -2.10 -9.02 3.03
CA PRO A 313 -1.31 -10.25 3.16
C PRO A 313 0.19 -9.99 3.27
N ALA A 314 0.96 -10.85 3.94
CA ALA A 314 2.43 -10.80 3.85
C ALA A 314 2.94 -11.26 2.46
N PRO A 315 4.16 -10.88 2.02
CA PRO A 315 5.10 -9.91 2.61
C PRO A 315 4.86 -8.46 2.12
N ASN A 316 5.23 -7.48 2.96
CA ASN A 316 5.00 -6.04 2.70
C ASN A 316 6.30 -5.20 2.87
N VAL A 317 6.58 -4.30 1.92
CA VAL A 317 7.74 -3.39 1.92
C VAL A 317 7.71 -2.37 3.06
N ILE A 318 6.51 -2.00 3.53
CA ILE A 318 6.33 -0.97 4.55
C ILE A 318 6.89 -1.45 5.92
N PRO A 319 6.50 -2.62 6.48
CA PRO A 319 7.09 -3.12 7.72
C PRO A 319 8.62 -3.24 7.65
N ALA A 320 9.14 -3.79 6.54
CA ALA A 320 10.59 -3.93 6.35
C ALA A 320 11.31 -2.57 6.36
N THR A 321 10.68 -1.52 5.83
CA THR A 321 11.23 -0.16 5.83
C THR A 321 11.33 0.40 7.26
N PHE A 322 10.27 0.28 8.05
CA PHE A 322 10.29 0.70 9.46
C PHE A 322 11.27 -0.13 10.30
N GLN A 323 11.31 -1.45 10.11
CA GLN A 323 12.22 -2.33 10.85
C GLN A 323 13.68 -1.98 10.56
N ARG A 324 14.05 -1.81 9.28
CA ARG A 324 15.40 -1.39 8.88
C ARG A 324 15.78 -0.04 9.47
N LEU A 325 14.85 0.92 9.47
CA LEU A 325 15.08 2.23 10.08
C LEU A 325 15.29 2.12 11.60
N ALA A 326 14.43 1.38 12.29
CA ALA A 326 14.55 1.14 13.72
C ALA A 326 15.90 0.51 14.08
N GLU A 327 16.33 -0.49 13.32
CA GLU A 327 17.63 -1.14 13.53
C GLU A 327 18.80 -0.17 13.31
N ASN A 328 18.78 0.60 12.23
CA ASN A 328 19.81 1.62 11.97
C ASN A 328 19.88 2.66 13.10
N VAL A 329 18.73 3.09 13.63
CA VAL A 329 18.69 4.03 14.76
C VAL A 329 19.29 3.38 16.01
N ARG A 330 18.92 2.14 16.34
CA ARG A 330 19.48 1.41 17.50
C ARG A 330 20.98 1.23 17.39
N GLN A 331 21.50 0.91 16.21
CA GLN A 331 22.95 0.78 16.00
C GLN A 331 23.68 2.10 16.20
N GLN A 332 23.12 3.21 15.70
CA GLN A 332 23.73 4.54 15.83
C GLN A 332 23.65 5.11 17.25
N THR A 333 22.56 4.84 17.98
CA THR A 333 22.42 5.28 19.38
C THR A 333 23.12 4.33 20.35
N GLY A 334 23.21 3.04 20.05
CA GLY A 334 23.87 2.01 20.86
C GLY A 334 25.40 2.10 20.86
N ALA A 335 26.02 2.67 19.83
CA ALA A 335 27.47 2.81 19.75
C ALA A 335 28.05 3.61 20.93
N ALA A 336 29.10 3.08 21.58
CA ALA A 336 29.82 3.73 22.68
C ALA A 336 30.76 4.85 22.17
N THR A 337 30.22 5.76 21.37
CA THR A 337 30.94 6.92 20.82
C THR A 337 30.32 8.21 21.35
N ALA A 338 31.07 9.31 21.36
CA ALA A 338 30.54 10.62 21.73
C ALA A 338 29.30 11.01 20.90
N ARG A 339 29.27 10.60 19.62
CA ARG A 339 28.12 10.76 18.73
C ARG A 339 26.92 9.92 19.17
N GLY A 340 27.13 8.67 19.60
CA GLY A 340 26.08 7.80 20.14
C GLY A 340 25.48 8.33 21.44
N LEU A 341 26.32 8.84 22.36
CA LEU A 341 25.86 9.50 23.59
C LEU A 341 25.03 10.74 23.31
N GLY A 342 25.46 11.58 22.35
CA GLY A 342 24.69 12.75 21.90
C GLY A 342 23.34 12.36 21.28
N LEU A 343 23.30 11.31 20.46
CA LEU A 343 22.04 10.83 19.87
C LEU A 343 21.09 10.22 20.91
N ARG A 344 21.59 9.55 21.95
CA ARG A 344 20.76 9.11 23.09
C ARG A 344 20.13 10.28 23.83
N ALA A 345 20.90 11.34 24.06
CA ALA A 345 20.38 12.56 24.65
C ALA A 345 19.30 13.19 23.76
N VAL A 346 19.50 13.27 22.44
CA VAL A 346 18.46 13.78 21.51
C VAL A 346 17.25 12.85 21.44
N GLN A 347 17.44 11.53 21.52
CA GLN A 347 16.35 10.56 21.52
C GLN A 347 15.42 10.74 22.73
N SER A 348 15.96 10.93 23.93
CA SER A 348 15.15 11.21 25.13
C SER A 348 14.45 12.57 25.07
N LEU A 349 15.01 13.53 24.33
CA LEU A 349 14.37 14.82 24.06
C LEU A 349 13.20 14.69 23.08
N VAL A 350 13.29 13.81 22.07
CA VAL A 350 12.20 13.52 21.13
C VAL A 350 11.02 12.81 21.81
N GLU A 351 11.23 12.14 22.95
CA GLU A 351 10.16 11.54 23.75
C GLU A 351 9.26 12.58 24.43
N ARG A 352 9.73 13.82 24.60
CA ARG A 352 8.97 14.90 25.26
C ARG A 352 8.13 15.66 24.23
N PRO A 353 6.78 15.59 24.29
CA PRO A 353 5.92 16.16 23.24
C PRO A 353 6.14 17.64 22.96
N TRP A 354 6.33 18.45 24.01
CA TRP A 354 6.57 19.89 23.89
C TRP A 354 7.90 20.24 23.22
N LEU A 355 8.90 19.35 23.33
CA LEU A 355 10.23 19.57 22.78
C LEU A 355 10.33 19.03 21.34
N ALA A 356 9.69 17.90 21.05
CA ALA A 356 9.59 17.34 19.70
C ALA A 356 8.99 18.32 18.67
N ALA A 357 8.09 19.21 19.11
CA ALA A 357 7.52 20.27 18.29
C ALA A 357 8.55 21.33 17.82
N ARG A 358 9.69 21.46 18.52
CA ARG A 358 10.75 22.44 18.22
C ARG A 358 11.99 21.84 17.54
N LEU A 359 12.03 20.52 17.37
CA LEU A 359 13.17 19.85 16.76
C LEU A 359 13.02 19.78 15.22
N PRO A 360 14.15 19.79 14.47
CA PRO A 360 14.14 19.56 13.03
C PRO A 360 13.42 18.25 12.68
N THR A 361 12.69 18.21 11.57
CA THR A 361 11.91 17.03 11.13
C THR A 361 12.71 15.72 11.15
N ASN A 362 14.01 15.79 10.84
CA ASN A 362 14.90 14.63 10.82
C ASN A 362 15.18 14.01 12.20
N THR A 363 15.03 14.74 13.31
CA THR A 363 15.19 14.14 14.66
C THR A 363 14.05 13.19 15.00
N ARG A 364 12.89 13.35 14.35
CA ARG A 364 11.73 12.47 14.54
C ARG A 364 12.00 11.03 14.09
N LEU A 365 13.01 10.82 13.24
CA LEU A 365 13.48 9.48 12.86
C LEU A 365 13.94 8.64 14.06
N LEU A 366 14.40 9.29 15.14
CA LEU A 366 14.82 8.61 16.37
C LEU A 366 13.68 7.87 17.09
N ARG A 367 12.43 8.10 16.69
CA ARG A 367 11.25 7.39 17.21
C ARG A 367 11.02 6.03 16.56
N ALA A 368 11.70 5.71 15.45
CA ALA A 368 11.45 4.47 14.73
C ALA A 368 11.53 3.21 15.63
N PRO A 369 12.49 3.07 16.57
CA PRO A 369 12.54 1.94 17.49
C PRO A 369 11.38 1.83 18.49
N GLN A 370 10.67 2.94 18.72
CA GLN A 370 9.58 3.05 19.71
C GLN A 370 8.20 2.79 19.09
N LEU A 371 8.12 2.73 17.76
CA LEU A 371 6.87 2.53 17.05
C LEU A 371 6.50 1.04 17.10
N GLN A 372 5.37 0.72 17.73
CA GLN A 372 4.82 -0.63 17.69
C GLN A 372 4.36 -0.94 16.27
N GLN A 373 4.79 -2.07 15.72
CA GLN A 373 4.35 -2.53 14.40
C GLN A 373 3.51 -3.80 14.59
N ILE A 374 2.31 -3.81 14.02
CA ILE A 374 1.41 -4.96 14.03
C ILE A 374 1.12 -5.34 12.58
N VAL A 375 1.40 -6.58 12.21
CA VAL A 375 0.90 -7.16 10.96
C VAL A 375 -0.52 -7.64 11.25
N LEU A 376 -1.52 -7.03 10.60
CA LEU A 376 -2.92 -7.27 10.93
C LEU A 376 -3.32 -8.73 10.66
N GLU A 377 -2.80 -9.31 9.57
CA GLU A 377 -3.01 -10.72 9.24
C GLU A 377 -2.60 -11.66 10.38
N ASP A 378 -1.38 -11.51 10.89
CA ASP A 378 -0.86 -12.32 12.00
C ASP A 378 -1.67 -12.07 13.28
N TRP A 379 -1.97 -10.81 13.56
CA TRP A 379 -2.71 -10.43 14.76
C TRP A 379 -4.12 -11.02 14.78
N LEU A 380 -4.84 -11.00 13.65
CA LEU A 380 -6.16 -11.60 13.52
C LEU A 380 -6.14 -13.12 13.77
N LEU A 381 -5.09 -13.81 13.32
CA LEU A 381 -4.92 -15.25 13.51
C LEU A 381 -4.55 -15.60 14.94
N ASP A 382 -3.61 -14.86 15.53
CA ASP A 382 -3.15 -15.08 16.91
C ASP A 382 -4.25 -14.79 17.94
N HIS A 383 -5.26 -14.01 17.56
CA HIS A 383 -6.33 -13.51 18.45
C HIS A 383 -7.72 -13.97 17.99
N ALA A 384 -7.79 -15.02 17.17
CA ALA A 384 -9.04 -15.54 16.62
C ALA A 384 -10.07 -15.83 17.73
N PRO A 385 -11.32 -15.33 17.61
CA PRO A 385 -12.35 -15.61 18.60
C PRO A 385 -12.70 -17.10 18.57
N ASP A 386 -12.93 -17.67 19.75
CA ASP A 386 -13.46 -19.03 19.87
C ASP A 386 -14.82 -19.10 19.16
N SER A 387 -15.03 -20.15 18.38
CA SER A 387 -16.20 -20.35 17.50
C SER A 387 -17.58 -20.35 18.20
N ALA A 388 -17.63 -20.16 19.52
CA ALA A 388 -18.85 -20.12 20.33
C ALA A 388 -19.41 -18.71 20.54
N GLU A 389 -18.64 -17.64 20.31
CA GLU A 389 -19.09 -16.26 20.49
C GLU A 389 -19.10 -15.53 19.14
N THR A 390 -20.09 -15.80 18.29
CA THR A 390 -20.39 -14.93 17.15
C THR A 390 -21.22 -13.75 17.67
N PRO A 391 -20.65 -12.54 17.88
CA PRO A 391 -21.47 -11.38 18.19
C PRO A 391 -22.46 -11.16 17.04
N ALA A 392 -23.73 -10.96 17.37
CA ALA A 392 -24.76 -10.58 16.40
C ALA A 392 -24.24 -9.41 15.57
N ALA A 393 -24.18 -9.60 14.25
CA ALA A 393 -23.52 -8.71 13.30
C ALA A 393 -23.77 -7.23 13.64
N ALA A 394 -22.71 -6.52 14.04
CA ALA A 394 -22.75 -5.08 14.13
C ALA A 394 -23.17 -4.57 12.75
N THR A 395 -24.28 -3.81 12.72
CA THR A 395 -24.90 -3.22 11.53
C THR A 395 -23.85 -2.88 10.49
N SER A 396 -23.84 -3.71 9.44
CA SER A 396 -23.06 -3.58 8.23
C SER A 396 -22.98 -2.12 7.80
N LEU A 397 -21.80 -1.65 7.39
CA LEU A 397 -21.73 -0.55 6.42
C LEU A 397 -22.76 -0.82 5.31
N PRO A 398 -23.49 0.18 4.80
CA PRO A 398 -24.46 -0.04 3.74
C PRO A 398 -23.71 -0.33 2.44
N VAL A 399 -23.17 -1.54 2.29
CA VAL A 399 -22.89 -2.13 0.99
C VAL A 399 -24.22 -2.43 0.29
N GLY A 400 -25.31 -2.61 1.07
CA GLY A 400 -26.65 -2.91 0.59
C GLY A 400 -27.47 -1.77 -0.03
N SER A 401 -27.00 -0.51 -0.04
CA SER A 401 -27.68 0.56 -0.82
C SER A 401 -27.10 0.75 -2.23
N LEU A 402 -26.08 -0.03 -2.61
CA LEU A 402 -25.46 0.01 -3.95
C LEU A 402 -25.78 -1.23 -4.80
N MET A 403 -26.61 -2.16 -4.29
CA MET A 403 -26.93 -3.44 -4.94
C MET A 403 -28.43 -3.61 -5.30
N ALA A 404 -29.22 -2.52 -5.30
CA ALA A 404 -30.64 -2.56 -5.68
C ALA A 404 -30.90 -2.03 -7.10
N ASP A 405 -31.40 -2.93 -7.96
CA ASP A 405 -32.18 -2.77 -9.21
C ASP A 405 -31.76 -1.72 -10.25
N SER A 406 -30.96 -2.15 -11.22
CA SER A 406 -30.91 -1.58 -12.58
C SER A 406 -31.86 -2.31 -13.55
N SER A 407 -33.06 -2.64 -13.09
CA SER A 407 -34.14 -3.17 -13.93
C SER A 407 -35.46 -2.42 -13.70
N SER A 408 -35.65 -1.29 -14.39
CA SER A 408 -36.99 -0.79 -14.70
C SER A 408 -37.06 -0.04 -16.05
N SER A 409 -37.66 -0.75 -17.00
CA SER A 409 -38.62 -0.29 -18.02
C SER A 409 -38.36 1.02 -18.80
N VAL A 410 -37.84 0.88 -20.02
CA VAL A 410 -38.25 1.75 -21.14
C VAL A 410 -39.55 1.18 -21.71
N ALA A 411 -40.68 1.68 -21.21
CA ALA A 411 -41.96 1.53 -21.88
C ALA A 411 -42.05 2.59 -22.98
N ASN A 412 -42.09 2.15 -24.24
CA ASN A 412 -42.47 2.93 -25.40
C ASN A 412 -43.89 3.49 -25.18
N GLY A 413 -43.99 4.82 -25.10
CA GLY A 413 -45.23 5.57 -25.14
C GLY A 413 -45.23 6.50 -26.34
N SER A 414 -45.83 6.05 -27.43
CA SER A 414 -46.20 6.83 -28.60
C SER A 414 -47.16 7.97 -28.27
N ARG A 415 -46.83 9.20 -28.69
CA ARG A 415 -47.72 10.12 -29.41
C ARG A 415 -46.94 11.33 -29.94
#